data_AF-A0A7J3GUT2-F1
#
_entry.id   AF-A0A7J3GUT2-F1
#
_cell.length_a   1.000
_cell.length_b   1.000
_cell.length_c   1.000
_cell.angle_alpha   90.00
_cell.angle_beta   90.00
_cell.angle_gamma   90.00
#
_symmetry.space_group_name_H-M   'P 1'
#
loop_
_entity.id
_entity.type
_entity.pdbx_description
1 polymer ?
#
loop_
_entity_poly.entity_id
_entity_poly.type
_entity_poly.pdbx_seq_one_letter_code
_entity_poly.pdbx_strand_id
1 'polypeptide(L)' 'MPTNLPAEARAKLAEYSAARTLEEKIEKLEEAIGLIPDHKGTEKLRRQLRRRLAELRRELEERRQRRSG' A
#
# COMPACT_ATOMS: atom_id res chain seq x y z
N MET A 1 16.32 -12.24 7.46
CA MET A 1 17.14 -11.01 7.52
C MET A 1 16.32 -9.94 8.22
N PRO A 2 16.92 -9.09 9.09
CA PRO A 2 16.22 -7.95 9.64
C PRO A 2 15.82 -7.01 8.49
N THR A 3 14.53 -6.71 8.36
CA THR A 3 14.02 -5.80 7.34
C THR A 3 14.23 -4.38 7.83
N ASN A 4 15.42 -3.81 7.55
CA ASN A 4 15.67 -2.42 7.86
C ASN A 4 14.99 -1.54 6.81
N LEU A 5 13.72 -1.22 7.07
CA LEU A 5 12.95 -0.33 6.19
C LEU A 5 13.51 1.10 6.26
N PRO A 6 13.48 1.88 5.17
CA PRO A 6 13.71 3.31 5.25
C PRO A 6 12.71 3.98 6.20
N ALA A 7 13.14 5.03 6.89
CA ALA A 7 12.27 5.78 7.80
C ALA A 7 11.04 6.35 7.06
N GLU A 8 11.25 6.81 5.83
CA GLU A 8 10.19 7.31 4.95
C GLU A 8 9.16 6.22 4.61
N ALA A 9 9.62 5.01 4.27
CA ALA A 9 8.72 3.88 4.02
C ALA A 9 7.88 3.54 5.26
N ARG A 10 8.47 3.58 6.46
CA ARG A 10 7.73 3.38 7.71
C ARG A 10 6.69 4.49 7.95
N ALA A 11 7.05 5.75 7.71
CA ALA A 11 6.13 6.88 7.83
C ALA A 11 4.94 6.73 6.88
N LYS A 12 5.17 6.34 5.62
CA LYS A 12 4.09 6.11 4.65
C LYS A 12 3.20 4.92 5.02
N LEU A 13 3.75 3.85 5.59
CA LEU A 13 2.94 2.75 6.12
C LEU A 13 2.10 3.18 7.33
N ALA A 14 2.60 4.10 8.16
CA ALA A 14 1.81 4.69 9.25
C ALA A 14 0.69 5.60 8.71
N GLU A 15 0.97 6.45 7.71
CA GLU A 15 -0.04 7.25 7.00
C GLU A 15 -1.12 6.33 6.37
N TYR A 16 -0.73 5.25 5.71
CA TYR A 16 -1.64 4.22 5.19
C TYR A 16 -2.54 3.63 6.28
N SER A 17 -1.98 3.37 7.46
CA SER A 17 -2.72 2.80 8.58
C SER A 17 -3.71 3.80 9.19
N ALA A 18 -3.38 5.10 9.17
CA ALA A 18 -4.22 6.18 9.66
C ALA A 18 -5.27 6.67 8.64
N ALA A 19 -5.07 6.40 7.34
CA ALA A 19 -5.95 6.83 6.27
C ALA A 19 -7.39 6.31 6.44
N ARG A 20 -8.37 7.17 6.14
CA ARG A 20 -9.80 6.88 6.38
C ARG A 20 -10.54 6.48 5.11
N THR A 21 -10.09 6.95 3.96
CA THR A 21 -10.69 6.62 2.66
C THR A 21 -9.92 5.52 1.93
N LEU A 22 -10.57 4.87 0.95
CA LEU A 22 -9.87 3.87 0.12
C LEU A 22 -8.85 4.54 -0.79
N GLU A 23 -9.18 5.72 -1.32
CA GLU A 23 -8.32 6.53 -2.17
C GLU A 23 -7.02 6.90 -1.44
N GLU A 24 -7.11 7.46 -0.23
CA GLU A 24 -5.93 7.76 0.59
C GLU A 24 -5.13 6.48 0.90
N LYS A 25 -5.80 5.37 1.22
CA LYS A 25 -5.12 4.10 1.49
C LYS A 25 -4.33 3.60 0.28
N ILE A 26 -4.88 3.73 -0.92
CA ILE A 26 -4.21 3.33 -2.17
C ILE A 26 -2.99 4.20 -2.39
N GLU A 27 -3.14 5.53 -2.30
CA GLU A 27 -2.06 6.49 -2.51
C GLU A 27 -0.89 6.25 -1.55
N LYS A 28 -1.16 6.18 -0.24
CA LYS A 28 -0.11 6.00 0.78
C LYS A 28 0.58 4.64 0.69
N LEU A 29 -0.16 3.59 0.33
CA LEU A 29 0.42 2.27 0.14
C LEU A 29 1.30 2.21 -1.11
N GLU A 30 0.91 2.88 -2.19
CA GLU A 30 1.71 2.98 -3.41
C GLU A 30 3.02 3.75 -3.17
N GLU A 31 2.95 4.90 -2.49
CA GLU A 31 4.12 5.66 -2.04
C GLU A 31 5.06 4.80 -1.18
N ALA A 32 4.51 4.08 -0.19
CA ALA A 32 5.29 3.20 0.67
C ALA A 32 6.03 2.12 -0.13
N ILE A 33 5.38 1.47 -1.10
CA ILE A 33 6.00 0.44 -1.95
C ILE A 33 7.15 1.01 -2.81
N GLY A 34 7.01 2.25 -3.27
CA GLY A 34 8.05 2.97 -4.02
C GLY A 34 9.30 3.25 -3.18
N LEU A 35 9.11 3.54 -1.90
CA LEU A 35 10.20 3.82 -0.95
C LEU A 35 10.88 2.55 -0.42
N ILE A 36 10.23 1.39 -0.52
CA ILE A 36 10.83 0.12 -0.06
C ILE A 36 11.86 -0.37 -1.10
N PRO A 37 13.13 -0.58 -0.71
CA PRO A 37 14.19 -1.06 -1.60
C PRO A 37 13.84 -2.39 -2.28
N ASP A 38 14.38 -2.64 -3.48
CA ASP A 38 14.16 -3.90 -4.21
C ASP A 38 15.32 -4.88 -4.00
N HIS A 39 15.33 -5.58 -2.87
CA HIS A 39 16.30 -6.64 -2.63
C HIS A 39 15.68 -7.81 -1.87
N LYS A 40 16.42 -8.91 -1.76
CA LYS A 40 15.97 -10.17 -1.12
C LYS A 40 15.40 -10.00 0.29
N GLY A 41 15.80 -8.95 1.01
CA GLY A 41 15.34 -8.67 2.39
C GLY A 41 13.94 -8.05 2.48
N THR A 42 13.44 -7.47 1.39
CA THR A 42 12.16 -6.75 1.30
C THR A 42 11.22 -7.36 0.27
N GLU A 43 11.67 -8.29 -0.58
CA GLU A 43 10.89 -8.93 -1.65
C GLU A 43 9.53 -9.46 -1.15
N LYS A 44 9.53 -10.23 -0.05
CA LYS A 44 8.29 -10.78 0.55
C LYS A 44 7.34 -9.67 0.99
N LEU A 45 7.86 -8.61 1.61
CA LEU A 45 7.07 -7.46 2.05
C LEU A 45 6.48 -6.73 0.84
N ARG A 46 7.30 -6.40 -0.17
CA ARG A 46 6.82 -5.73 -1.39
C ARG A 46 5.73 -6.53 -2.09
N ARG A 47 5.87 -7.86 -2.16
CA ARG A 47 4.84 -8.75 -2.72
C ARG A 47 3.52 -8.67 -1.93
N GLN A 48 3.59 -8.69 -0.60
CA GLN A 48 2.40 -8.57 0.25
C GLN A 48 1.72 -7.21 0.09
N LEU A 49 2.50 -6.12 0.08
CA LEU A 49 1.96 -4.77 -0.09
C LEU A 49 1.36 -4.57 -1.48
N ARG A 50 2.00 -5.06 -2.55
CA ARG A 50 1.45 -5.00 -3.93
C ARG A 50 0.14 -5.78 -4.05
N ARG A 51 0.04 -6.95 -3.42
CA ARG A 51 -1.22 -7.70 -3.35
C ARG A 51 -2.31 -6.88 -2.66
N ARG A 52 -1.98 -6.27 -1.51
CA ARG A 52 -2.93 -5.42 -0.78
C ARG A 52 -3.37 -4.20 -1.59
N LEU A 53 -2.46 -3.58 -2.33
CA LEU A 53 -2.76 -2.46 -3.24
C LEU A 53 -3.76 -2.86 -4.32
N ALA A 54 -3.59 -4.04 -4.93
CA ALA A 54 -4.52 -4.55 -5.93
C ALA A 54 -5.92 -4.82 -5.35
N GLU A 55 -5.99 -5.39 -4.14
CA GLU A 55 -7.25 -5.61 -3.42
C GLU A 55 -7.98 -4.28 -3.15
N LEU A 56 -7.27 -3.25 -2.67
CA LEU A 56 -7.85 -1.93 -2.39
C LEU A 56 -8.36 -1.24 -3.66
N ARG A 57 -7.60 -1.31 -4.77
CA ARG A 57 -8.02 -0.74 -6.07
C ARG A 57 -9.29 -1.40 -6.58
N ARG A 58 -9.38 -2.73 -6.47
CA ARG A 58 -10.59 -3.48 -6.82
C ARG A 58 -11.77 -3.09 -5.94
N GLU A 59 -11.56 -2.97 -4.62
CA GLU A 59 -12.62 -2.55 -3.70
C GLU A 59 -13.13 -1.13 -4.03
N LEU A 60 -12.23 -0.21 -4.38
CA LEU A 60 -12.60 1.14 -4.80
C LEU A 60 -13.44 1.13 -6.08
N GLU A 61 -13.05 0.33 -7.07
CA GLU A 61 -13.79 0.18 -8.32
C GLU A 61 -15.19 -0.41 -8.09
N GLU A 62 -15.30 -1.48 -7.31
CA GLU A 62 -16.59 -2.10 -6.95
C GLU A 62 -17.51 -1.10 -6.24
N ARG A 63 -16.98 -0.25 -5.35
CA ARG A 63 -17.76 0.82 -4.70
C ARG A 63 -18.22 1.91 -5.67
N ARG A 64 -17.40 2.24 -6.68
CA ARG A 64 -17.79 3.21 -7.72
C ARG A 64 -18.90 2.66 -8.59
N GLN A 65 -18.79 1.41 -9.04
CA GLN A 65 -19.81 0.75 -9.86
C GLN A 65 -21.16 0.65 -9.14
N ARG A 66 -21.17 0.33 -7.84
CA ARG A 66 -22.40 0.29 -7.02
C ARG A 66 -23.09 1.65 -6.83
N ARG A 67 -22.39 2.76 -7.01
CA ARG A 67 -22.97 4.11 -6.88
C ARG A 67 -23.55 4.64 -8.20
N SER A 68 -23.13 4.07 -9.32
CA SER A 68 -23.53 4.48 -10.67
C SER A 68 -24.71 3.69 -11.24
N GLY A 69 -25.15 2.61 -10.57
CA GLY A 69 -26.36 1.84 -10.92
C GLY A 69 -27.43 2.03 -9.87
#